data_AF-A0A131Y5Y8-F1
#
_entry.id   AF-A0A131Y5Y8-F1
#
_cell.length_a   1.000
_cell.length_b   1.000
_cell.length_c   1.000
_cell.angle_alpha   90.00
_cell.angle_beta   90.00
_cell.angle_gamma   90.00
#
_symmetry.space_group_name_H-M   'P 1'
#
loop_
_entity.id
_entity.type
_entity.pdbx_description
1 polymer ?
#
loop_
_entity_poly.entity_id
_entity_poly.type
_entity_poly.pdbx_seq_one_letter_code
_entity_poly.pdbx_strand_id
1 'polypeptide(L)'
;MCLDLEQLADALAKRLCSEQRYVYFAFEDYDAHVVELCPENGTTTILLSLLVQAAESSREATGPQQGSSRTLYRASVLFQWNIDTGRYWVAKVRPLQKLLRPFDDSEGWKASRDLVHRLQCHAWNPCPAGSAVTVFTNKPVLRGTSLKMLWAPGFQMAITL
;
A
#
# COMPACT_ATOMS: atom_id res chain seq x y z
N MET A 1 0.94 16.30 -11.55
CA MET A 1 2.29 15.73 -11.35
C MET A 1 2.23 14.21 -11.33
N CYS A 2 3.33 13.53 -11.60
CA CYS A 2 3.47 12.09 -11.41
C CYS A 2 4.38 11.82 -10.19
N LEU A 3 4.09 10.73 -9.47
CA LEU A 3 4.96 10.20 -8.43
C LEU A 3 5.56 8.89 -8.94
N ASP A 4 6.88 8.84 -9.05
CA ASP A 4 7.60 7.61 -9.36
C ASP A 4 7.69 6.74 -8.10
N LEU A 5 6.84 5.71 -8.04
CA LEU A 5 6.77 4.81 -6.90
C LEU A 5 7.97 3.88 -6.80
N GLU A 6 8.61 3.51 -7.92
CA GLU A 6 9.79 2.63 -7.89
C GLU A 6 10.99 3.38 -7.31
N GLN A 7 11.23 4.61 -7.78
CA GLN A 7 12.30 5.46 -7.24
C GLN A 7 12.07 5.76 -5.75
N LEU A 8 10.83 6.05 -5.35
CA LEU A 8 10.47 6.28 -3.96
C LEU A 8 10.64 5.01 -3.11
N ALA A 9 10.20 3.86 -3.62
CA ALA A 9 10.28 2.56 -2.95
C ALA A 9 11.72 2.15 -2.67
N ASP A 10 12.60 2.23 -3.66
CA ASP A 10 14.03 1.92 -3.50
C ASP A 10 14.70 2.89 -2.49
N ALA A 11 14.42 4.19 -2.58
CA ALA A 11 14.95 5.18 -1.65
C ALA A 11 14.48 4.92 -0.20
N LEU A 12 13.20 4.60 -0.01
CA LEU A 12 12.65 4.25 1.29
C LEU A 12 13.21 2.92 1.79
N ALA A 13 13.34 1.89 0.95
CA ALA A 13 13.93 0.61 1.33
C ALA A 13 15.35 0.77 1.87
N LYS A 14 16.21 1.51 1.15
CA LYS A 14 17.58 1.84 1.59
C LYS A 14 17.59 2.56 2.93
N ARG A 15 16.75 3.59 3.07
CA ARG A 15 16.62 4.36 4.31
C ARG A 15 16.19 3.47 5.48
N LEU A 16 15.14 2.67 5.31
CA LEU A 16 14.60 1.78 6.34
C LEU A 16 15.60 0.73 6.80
N CYS A 17 16.33 0.11 5.85
CA CYS A 17 17.39 -0.81 6.18
C CYS A 17 18.47 -0.12 7.01
N SER A 18 18.92 1.07 6.61
CA SER A 18 19.95 1.82 7.34
C SER A 18 19.51 2.20 8.76
N GLU A 19 18.28 2.69 8.94
CA GLU A 19 17.72 3.10 10.24
C GLU A 19 17.57 1.90 11.19
N GLN A 20 17.28 0.71 10.65
CA GLN A 20 17.07 -0.51 11.43
C GLN A 20 18.30 -1.42 11.49
N ARG A 21 19.48 -0.94 11.06
CA ARG A 21 20.76 -1.68 11.08
C ARG A 21 20.74 -2.96 10.23
N TYR A 22 20.15 -2.88 9.05
CA TYR A 22 20.25 -3.89 8.00
C TYR A 22 21.12 -3.40 6.85
N VAL A 23 21.88 -4.31 6.24
CA VAL A 23 22.56 -4.11 4.97
C VAL A 23 21.56 -4.35 3.84
N TYR A 24 21.23 -3.31 3.08
CA TYR A 24 20.36 -3.38 1.91
C TYR A 24 21.08 -4.07 0.74
N PHE A 25 20.42 -5.01 0.07
CA PHE A 25 20.93 -5.65 -1.15
C PHE A 25 20.10 -5.30 -2.37
N ALA A 26 18.78 -5.50 -2.29
CA ALA A 26 17.90 -5.30 -3.43
C ALA A 26 16.47 -4.97 -2.99
N PHE A 27 15.79 -4.23 -3.86
CA PHE A 27 14.35 -4.03 -3.86
C PHE A 27 13.76 -5.04 -4.84
N GLU A 28 12.81 -5.84 -4.38
CA GLU A 28 12.23 -6.93 -5.18
C GLU A 28 10.90 -6.51 -5.80
N ASP A 29 9.99 -5.98 -4.98
CA ASP A 29 8.63 -5.63 -5.41
C ASP A 29 7.95 -4.67 -4.41
N TYR A 30 6.83 -4.08 -4.83
CA TYR A 30 6.01 -3.20 -4.01
C TYR A 30 4.52 -3.33 -4.29
N ASP A 31 3.73 -2.97 -3.28
CA ASP A 31 2.28 -2.85 -3.38
C ASP A 31 1.84 -1.53 -2.75
N ALA A 32 1.10 -0.72 -3.49
CA ALA A 32 0.74 0.64 -3.11
C ALA A 32 -0.78 0.83 -3.12
N HIS A 33 -1.32 1.33 -2.01
CA HIS A 33 -2.75 1.51 -1.83
C HIS A 33 -3.07 2.90 -1.32
N VAL A 34 -4.06 3.55 -1.93
CA VAL A 34 -4.62 4.81 -1.42
C VAL A 34 -5.46 4.50 -0.19
N VAL A 35 -5.10 5.11 0.93
CA VAL A 35 -5.84 5.01 2.20
C VAL A 35 -6.87 6.11 2.31
N GLU A 36 -6.51 7.34 1.94
CA GLU A 36 -7.37 8.52 2.09
C GLU A 36 -6.99 9.59 1.06
N LEU A 37 -7.99 10.37 0.63
CA LEU A 37 -7.82 11.53 -0.23
C LEU A 37 -8.44 12.75 0.48
N CYS A 38 -7.66 13.80 0.68
CA CYS A 38 -8.14 15.09 1.15
C CYS A 38 -8.19 16.06 -0.05
N PRO A 39 -9.35 16.25 -0.68
CA PRO A 39 -9.47 17.11 -1.87
C PRO A 39 -9.24 18.59 -1.54
N GLU A 40 -9.48 19.02 -0.30
CA GLU A 40 -9.38 20.43 0.12
C GLU A 40 -7.94 20.96 0.07
N ASN A 41 -6.96 20.11 0.35
CA ASN A 41 -5.54 20.48 0.38
C ASN A 41 -4.68 19.66 -0.60
N GLY A 42 -5.30 18.87 -1.47
CA GLY A 42 -4.62 18.06 -2.49
C GLY A 42 -3.76 16.93 -1.91
N THR A 43 -3.95 16.52 -0.65
CA THR A 43 -3.13 15.50 0.01
C THR A 43 -3.73 14.11 -0.14
N THR A 44 -2.90 13.16 -0.56
CA THR A 44 -3.23 11.74 -0.67
C THR A 44 -2.41 10.94 0.33
N THR A 45 -3.07 10.17 1.19
CA THR A 45 -2.41 9.24 2.11
C THR A 45 -2.29 7.88 1.43
N ILE A 46 -1.08 7.34 1.34
CA ILE A 46 -0.76 6.09 0.63
C ILE A 46 -0.05 5.15 1.59
N LEU A 47 -0.48 3.88 1.63
CA LEU A 47 0.28 2.79 2.21
C LEU A 47 1.13 2.14 1.12
N LEU A 48 2.45 2.25 1.24
CA LEU A 48 3.43 1.55 0.42
C LEU A 48 3.98 0.36 1.19
N SER A 49 3.76 -0.85 0.67
CA SER A 49 4.37 -2.07 1.18
C SER A 49 5.52 -2.47 0.28
N LEU A 50 6.65 -2.84 0.87
CA LEU A 50 7.91 -3.08 0.16
C LEU A 50 8.39 -4.49 0.45
N LEU A 51 8.92 -5.15 -0.58
CA LEU A 51 9.63 -6.41 -0.49
C LEU A 51 11.12 -6.15 -0.73
N VAL A 52 11.95 -6.45 0.27
CA VAL A 52 13.36 -6.01 0.30
C VAL A 52 14.26 -7.18 0.69
N GLN A 53 15.32 -7.41 -0.08
CA GLN A 53 16.42 -8.29 0.33
C GLN A 53 17.41 -7.51 1.19
N ALA A 54 17.61 -7.98 2.40
CA ALA A 54 18.53 -7.38 3.36
C ALA A 54 19.27 -8.45 4.17
N ALA A 55 20.28 -8.07 4.93
CA ALA A 55 20.85 -8.89 6.00
C ALA A 55 21.08 -8.07 7.26
N GLU A 56 20.98 -8.71 8.43
CA GLU A 56 21.26 -8.05 9.70
C GLU A 56 22.73 -7.67 9.80
N SER A 57 23.01 -6.44 10.22
CA SER A 57 24.38 -5.99 10.46
C SER A 57 24.86 -6.63 11.77
N SER A 58 25.66 -7.68 11.69
CA SER A 58 26.24 -8.29 12.90
C SER A 58 27.24 -7.33 13.53
N ARG A 59 26.93 -6.79 14.71
CA ARG A 59 27.91 -6.05 15.54
C ARG A 59 28.80 -6.98 16.38
N GLU A 60 28.49 -8.28 16.44
CA GLU A 60 29.12 -9.26 17.36
C GLU A 60 29.77 -10.45 16.64
N ALA A 61 30.12 -10.33 15.36
CA ALA A 61 30.80 -11.41 14.65
C ALA A 61 32.32 -11.41 14.93
N THR A 62 32.72 -11.89 16.11
CA THR A 62 34.13 -12.21 16.44
C THR A 62 34.57 -13.59 15.91
N GLY A 63 33.92 -14.10 14.87
CA GLY A 63 34.20 -15.40 14.27
C GLY A 63 34.15 -15.34 12.74
N PRO A 64 34.68 -16.37 12.04
CA PRO A 64 34.72 -16.41 10.57
C PRO A 64 33.29 -16.19 10.04
N GLN A 65 33.14 -15.21 9.16
CA GLN A 65 31.86 -14.78 8.60
C GLN A 65 31.16 -15.96 7.92
N GLN A 66 30.31 -16.68 8.67
CA GLN A 66 29.26 -17.48 8.08
C GLN A 66 28.36 -16.49 7.34
N GLY A 67 28.38 -16.58 6.01
CA GLY A 67 27.88 -15.58 5.09
C GLY A 67 26.55 -14.97 5.53
N SER A 68 26.46 -13.64 5.49
CA SER A 68 25.22 -12.92 5.74
C SER A 68 24.16 -13.42 4.76
N SER A 69 23.36 -14.40 5.18
CA SER A 69 22.36 -15.02 4.31
C SER A 69 21.33 -13.96 3.96
N ARG A 70 21.30 -13.56 2.68
CA ARG A 70 20.33 -12.61 2.16
C ARG A 70 18.95 -13.12 2.50
N THR A 71 18.21 -12.32 3.24
CA THR A 71 16.90 -12.66 3.74
C THR A 71 15.89 -11.68 3.17
N LEU A 72 14.70 -12.17 2.84
CA LEU A 72 13.60 -11.36 2.35
C LEU A 72 12.83 -10.76 3.53
N TYR A 73 12.60 -9.45 3.49
CA TYR A 73 11.86 -8.70 4.48
C TYR A 73 10.71 -7.96 3.82
N ARG A 74 9.61 -7.82 4.56
CA ARG A 74 8.52 -6.92 4.22
C ARG A 74 8.59 -5.67 5.08
N ALA A 75 8.47 -4.50 4.46
CA ALA A 75 8.27 -3.24 5.16
C ALA A 75 6.95 -2.60 4.75
N SER A 76 6.45 -1.67 5.57
CA SER A 76 5.29 -0.85 5.20
C SER A 76 5.51 0.58 5.65
N VAL A 77 5.27 1.51 4.74
CA VAL A 77 5.39 2.95 4.96
C VAL A 77 4.05 3.59 4.64
N LEU A 78 3.50 4.32 5.60
CA LEU A 78 2.41 5.24 5.36
C LEU A 78 3.03 6.61 5.08
N PHE A 79 2.77 7.15 3.91
CA PHE A 79 3.23 8.47 3.53
C PHE A 79 2.10 9.29 2.96
N GLN A 80 2.26 10.60 2.99
CA GLN A 80 1.33 11.56 2.43
C GLN A 80 2.00 12.25 1.26
N TRP A 81 1.27 12.40 0.16
CA TRP A 81 1.72 13.05 -1.06
C TRP A 81 0.77 14.18 -1.41
N ASN A 82 1.30 15.38 -1.51
CA ASN A 82 0.54 16.53 -1.97
C ASN A 82 0.65 16.62 -3.50
N ILE A 83 -0.48 16.43 -4.19
CA ILE A 83 -0.54 16.33 -5.65
C ILE A 83 -0.19 17.67 -6.32
N ASP A 84 -0.55 18.78 -5.67
CA ASP A 84 -0.36 20.14 -6.21
C ASP A 84 1.10 20.58 -6.17
N THR A 85 1.83 20.23 -5.11
CA THR A 85 3.24 20.60 -4.90
C THR A 85 4.22 19.48 -5.28
N GLY A 86 3.74 18.25 -5.45
CA GLY A 86 4.55 17.06 -5.71
C GLY A 86 5.34 16.56 -4.50
N ARG A 87 5.27 17.25 -3.36
CA ARG A 87 6.04 16.90 -2.16
C ARG A 87 5.38 15.75 -1.43
N TYR A 88 6.21 14.89 -0.84
CA TYR A 88 5.74 13.80 0.03
C TYR A 88 6.44 13.86 1.39
N TRP A 89 5.79 13.29 2.39
CA TRP A 89 6.38 13.08 3.71
C TRP A 89 5.93 11.75 4.30
N VAL A 90 6.84 11.11 5.03
CA VAL A 90 6.58 9.82 5.68
C VAL A 90 5.86 10.07 7.00
N ALA A 91 4.63 9.59 7.12
CA ALA A 91 3.81 9.74 8.32
C ALA A 91 4.08 8.61 9.33
N LYS A 92 4.24 7.38 8.85
CA LYS A 92 4.49 6.22 9.72
C LYS A 92 5.30 5.15 9.02
N VAL A 93 6.28 4.61 9.72
CA VAL A 93 7.06 3.46 9.29
C VAL A 93 6.71 2.26 10.17
N ARG A 94 6.54 1.08 9.57
CA ARG A 94 6.51 -0.19 10.29
C ARG A 94 7.89 -0.87 10.20
N PRO A 95 8.33 -1.55 11.27
CA PRO A 95 9.59 -2.30 11.26
C PRO A 95 9.64 -3.34 10.14
N LEU A 96 10.86 -3.67 9.69
CA LEU A 96 11.13 -4.75 8.75
C LEU A 96 10.69 -6.09 9.36
N GLN A 97 9.77 -6.77 8.68
CA GLN A 97 9.28 -8.09 9.07
C GLN A 97 9.95 -9.15 8.20
N LYS A 98 10.79 -9.98 8.81
CA LYS A 98 11.41 -11.13 8.14
C LYS A 98 10.34 -12.08 7.61
N LEU A 99 10.46 -12.47 6.35
CA LEU A 99 9.62 -13.50 5.75
C LEU A 99 10.22 -14.87 6.03
N LEU A 100 9.47 -15.73 6.71
CA LEU A 100 9.90 -17.09 7.08
C LEU A 100 9.61 -18.13 5.99
N ARG A 101 8.80 -17.76 5.00
CA ARG A 101 8.39 -18.59 3.87
C ARG A 101 8.67 -17.82 2.57
N PRO A 102 8.82 -18.51 1.44
CA PRO A 102 8.85 -17.86 0.13
C PRO A 102 7.65 -16.92 -0.01
N PHE A 103 7.88 -15.75 -0.59
CA PHE A 103 6.80 -14.82 -0.87
C PHE A 103 5.90 -15.41 -1.95
N ASP A 104 4.59 -15.42 -1.69
CA ASP A 104 3.55 -15.82 -2.63
C ASP A 104 2.69 -14.60 -2.85
N ASP A 105 2.69 -14.02 -4.04
CA ASP A 105 2.01 -12.75 -4.34
C ASP A 105 0.51 -12.79 -4.02
N SER A 106 -0.12 -13.95 -4.14
CA SER A 106 -1.57 -14.11 -3.94
C SER A 106 -2.00 -13.80 -2.51
N GLU A 107 -1.26 -14.34 -1.52
CA GLU A 107 -1.50 -14.17 -0.09
C GLU A 107 -0.56 -13.13 0.56
N GLY A 108 0.62 -12.89 -0.03
CA GLY A 108 1.70 -12.08 0.52
C GLY A 108 1.32 -10.60 0.72
N TRP A 109 0.54 -10.07 -0.21
CA TRP A 109 0.00 -8.71 -0.17
C TRP A 109 -1.36 -8.59 0.53
N LYS A 110 -2.01 -9.72 0.86
CA LYS A 110 -3.31 -9.72 1.53
C LYS A 110 -3.30 -8.97 2.86
N ALA A 111 -2.24 -9.14 3.66
CA ALA A 111 -2.08 -8.41 4.92
C ALA A 111 -1.98 -6.89 4.73
N SER A 112 -1.42 -6.44 3.60
CA SER A 112 -1.38 -5.03 3.22
C SER A 112 -2.78 -4.52 2.85
N ARG A 113 -3.52 -5.27 2.03
CA ARG A 113 -4.92 -4.97 1.67
C ARG A 113 -5.84 -4.93 2.90
N ASP A 114 -5.71 -5.90 3.81
CA ASP A 114 -6.48 -5.94 5.06
C ASP A 114 -6.15 -4.74 5.96
N LEU A 115 -4.88 -4.31 5.97
CA LEU A 115 -4.49 -3.11 6.71
C LEU A 115 -5.10 -1.85 6.10
N VAL A 116 -5.07 -1.71 4.78
CA VAL A 116 -5.70 -0.58 4.07
C VAL A 116 -7.18 -0.52 4.39
N HIS A 117 -7.89 -1.64 4.28
CA HIS A 117 -9.31 -1.70 4.60
C HIS A 117 -9.58 -1.25 6.05
N ARG A 118 -8.79 -1.72 7.02
CA ARG A 118 -8.92 -1.27 8.42
C ARG A 118 -8.68 0.23 8.59
N LEU A 119 -7.67 0.78 7.91
CA LEU A 119 -7.37 2.22 7.94
C LEU A 119 -8.49 3.04 7.31
N GLN A 120 -9.03 2.59 6.16
CA GLN A 120 -10.17 3.22 5.49
C GLN A 120 -11.43 3.19 6.35
N CYS A 121 -11.73 2.06 7.02
CA CYS A 121 -12.85 1.99 7.96
C CYS A 121 -12.67 2.95 9.14
N HIS A 122 -11.45 3.12 9.64
CA HIS A 122 -11.17 4.05 10.73
C HIS A 122 -11.27 5.52 10.29
N ALA A 123 -10.81 5.84 9.08
CA ALA A 123 -10.87 7.18 8.51
C ALA A 123 -12.25 7.53 7.92
N TRP A 124 -13.20 6.59 7.92
CA TRP A 124 -14.49 6.78 7.29
C TRP A 124 -15.29 7.90 7.93
N ASN A 125 -15.61 8.91 7.13
CA ASN A 125 -16.55 9.98 7.47
C ASN A 125 -17.68 10.02 6.42
N PRO A 126 -18.95 10.17 6.83
CA PRO A 126 -20.06 10.30 5.89
C PRO A 126 -19.85 11.49 4.94
N CYS A 127 -19.83 11.23 3.63
CA CYS A 127 -19.75 12.29 2.63
C CYS A 127 -21.11 12.99 2.46
N PRO A 128 -21.14 14.32 2.25
CA PRO A 128 -22.34 15.04 1.88
C PRO A 128 -22.97 14.49 0.59
N ALA A 129 -24.30 14.65 0.46
CA ALA A 129 -25.00 14.30 -0.77
C ALA A 129 -24.40 15.03 -1.97
N GLY A 130 -24.12 14.31 -3.06
CA GLY A 130 -23.48 14.84 -4.27
C GLY A 130 -21.95 14.83 -4.26
N SER A 131 -21.29 14.51 -3.13
CA SER A 131 -19.83 14.39 -3.04
C SER A 131 -19.33 12.95 -3.22
N ALA A 132 -20.24 11.99 -3.38
CA ALA A 132 -19.90 10.59 -3.55
C ALA A 132 -19.49 10.29 -5.00
N VAL A 133 -18.39 9.55 -5.17
CA VAL A 133 -18.00 9.00 -6.46
C VAL A 133 -18.96 7.87 -6.83
N THR A 134 -19.70 8.04 -7.92
CA THR A 134 -20.64 7.02 -8.39
C THR A 134 -19.92 6.00 -9.25
N VAL A 135 -20.04 4.71 -8.89
CA VAL A 135 -19.40 3.59 -9.58
C VAL A 135 -20.47 2.69 -10.19
N PHE A 136 -20.46 2.55 -11.52
CA PHE A 136 -21.34 1.64 -12.25
C PHE A 136 -20.60 0.39 -12.69
N THR A 137 -21.14 -0.79 -12.41
CA THR A 137 -20.56 -2.06 -12.87
C THR A 137 -21.65 -3.12 -13.08
N ASN A 138 -21.70 -3.72 -14.28
CA ASN A 138 -22.48 -4.93 -14.54
C ASN A 138 -21.58 -5.93 -15.25
N LYS A 139 -21.24 -7.05 -14.60
CA LYS A 139 -20.27 -8.04 -15.11
C LYS A 139 -20.86 -9.46 -15.12
N PRO A 140 -21.92 -9.71 -15.91
CA PRO A 140 -22.64 -10.99 -15.90
C PRO A 140 -21.76 -12.15 -16.35
N VAL A 141 -20.89 -11.93 -17.34
CA VAL A 141 -19.97 -12.95 -17.87
C VAL A 141 -18.97 -13.43 -16.81
N LEU A 142 -18.56 -12.55 -15.88
CA LEU A 142 -17.57 -12.87 -14.84
C LEU A 142 -18.21 -13.39 -13.55
N ARG A 143 -19.42 -12.94 -13.21
CA ARG A 143 -20.11 -13.30 -11.96
C ARG A 143 -21.20 -14.35 -12.13
N GLY A 144 -21.44 -14.81 -13.36
CA GLY A 144 -22.53 -15.72 -13.73
C GLY A 144 -23.94 -15.13 -13.57
N THR A 145 -24.06 -13.87 -13.12
CA THR A 145 -25.33 -13.21 -12.81
C THR A 145 -25.29 -11.73 -13.19
N SER A 146 -26.33 -11.26 -13.88
CA SER A 146 -26.51 -9.84 -14.21
C SER A 146 -27.11 -9.07 -13.03
N LEU A 147 -26.91 -7.75 -13.02
CA LEU A 147 -27.72 -6.84 -12.21
C LEU A 147 -29.21 -7.03 -12.55
N LYS A 148 -30.06 -6.93 -11.52
CA LYS A 148 -31.52 -6.99 -11.64
C LYS A 148 -32.16 -5.60 -11.73
N MET A 149 -31.45 -4.57 -11.28
CA MET A 149 -31.98 -3.22 -11.14
C MET A 149 -30.85 -2.18 -11.22
N LEU A 150 -31.15 -1.06 -11.86
CA LEU A 150 -30.40 0.19 -11.77
C LEU A 150 -31.22 1.20 -10.96
N TRP A 151 -30.64 1.71 -9.87
CA TRP A 151 -31.31 2.66 -8.98
C TRP A 151 -30.74 4.07 -9.16
N ALA A 152 -31.63 5.05 -9.33
CA ALA A 152 -31.31 6.47 -9.43
C ALA A 152 -31.90 7.21 -8.21
N PRO A 153 -31.15 7.30 -7.09
CA PRO A 153 -31.68 7.80 -5.81
C PRO A 153 -32.16 9.25 -5.88
N GLY A 154 -31.48 10.11 -6.67
CA GLY A 154 -31.86 11.51 -6.83
C GLY A 154 -33.20 11.74 -7.54
N PHE A 155 -33.70 10.74 -8.28
CA PHE A 155 -34.97 10.79 -9.01
C PHE A 155 -36.01 9.82 -8.44
N GLN A 156 -35.68 9.10 -7.36
CA GLN A 156 -36.49 8.02 -6.79
C GLN A 156 -36.95 7.01 -7.85
N MET A 157 -36.08 6.72 -8.83
CA MET A 157 -36.40 5.92 -10.01
C MET A 157 -35.57 4.64 -10.05
N ALA A 158 -36.18 3.54 -10.49
CA ALA A 158 -35.53 2.26 -10.74
C ALA A 158 -35.78 1.79 -12.18
N ILE A 159 -34.77 1.20 -12.83
CA ILE A 159 -34.89 0.45 -14.07
C ILE A 159 -34.67 -1.02 -13.76
N THR A 160 -35.64 -1.88 -14.06
CA THR A 160 -35.51 -3.34 -13.95
C THR A 160 -34.86 -3.92 -15.21
N LEU A 161 -33.94 -4.87 -15.05
CA LEU A 161 -33.14 -5.49 -16.12
C LEU A 161 -33.47 -6.97 -16.32
#